data_AF-A0A957HHW1-F1
#
_entry.id   AF-A0A957HHW1-F1
#
_cell.length_a   1.000
_cell.length_b   1.000
_cell.length_c   1.000
_cell.angle_alpha   90.00
_cell.angle_beta   90.00
_cell.angle_gamma   90.00
#
_symmetry.space_group_name_H-M   'P 1'
#
loop_
_entity.id
_entity.type
_entity.pdbx_description
1 polymer ?
#
loop_
_entity_poly.entity_id
_entity_poly.type
_entity_poly.pdbx_seq_one_letter_code
_entity_poly.pdbx_strand_id
1 'polypeptide(L)' 'MSKEENMEVDMVAETENFAVWRSPDDEGFIYHVELGSITLHLASDEWEEFLELMSDANDKS' A
#
# COMPACT_ATOMS: atom_id res chain seq x y z
N MET A 1 26.42 4.65 -15.12
CA MET A 1 25.21 4.20 -14.42
C MET A 1 25.67 3.15 -13.42
N SER A 2 24.98 2.14 -12.94
CA SER A 2 23.94 1.35 -13.62
C SER A 2 23.46 0.28 -12.65
N LYS A 3 22.30 0.52 -12.05
CA LYS A 3 21.33 -0.53 -11.72
C LYS A 3 20.02 0.22 -11.53
N GLU A 4 19.36 0.51 -12.63
CA GLU A 4 17.91 0.66 -12.60
C GLU A 4 17.40 -0.74 -12.25
N GLU A 5 17.47 -1.11 -10.96
CA GLU A 5 16.62 -2.15 -10.43
C GLU A 5 15.23 -1.62 -10.64
N ASN A 6 14.58 -2.18 -11.66
CA ASN A 6 13.14 -2.08 -11.80
C ASN A 6 12.56 -2.72 -10.55
N MET A 7 12.47 -1.93 -9.46
CA MET A 7 11.73 -2.29 -8.27
C MET A 7 10.35 -2.67 -8.78
N GLU A 8 10.02 -3.95 -8.74
CA GLU A 8 8.74 -4.49 -9.21
C GLU A 8 7.66 -3.98 -8.26
N VAL A 9 7.28 -2.72 -8.45
CA VAL A 9 6.17 -2.10 -7.74
C VAL A 9 4.89 -2.55 -8.40
N ASP A 10 4.02 -3.17 -7.62
CA ASP A 10 2.73 -3.70 -8.06
C ASP A 10 1.64 -2.71 -7.62
N MET A 11 0.99 -2.08 -8.59
CA MET A 11 -0.07 -1.11 -8.31
C MET A 11 -1.36 -1.85 -7.96
N VAL A 12 -1.89 -1.60 -6.77
CA VAL A 12 -3.08 -2.28 -6.23
C VAL A 12 -4.35 -1.51 -6.59
N ALA A 13 -4.34 -0.19 -6.43
CA ALA A 13 -5.43 0.70 -6.80
C ALA A 13 -4.93 2.14 -6.95
N GLU A 14 -5.57 2.94 -7.81
CA GLU A 14 -5.31 4.37 -7.91
C GLU A 14 -6.60 5.14 -8.22
N THR A 15 -6.61 6.40 -7.82
CA THR A 15 -7.62 7.42 -8.11
C THR A 15 -6.90 8.74 -8.43
N GLU A 16 -7.63 9.81 -8.67
CA GLU A 16 -7.02 11.13 -8.97
C GLU A 16 -6.07 11.66 -7.90
N ASN A 17 -6.28 11.33 -6.60
CA ASN A 17 -5.48 11.89 -5.50
C ASN A 17 -4.94 10.83 -4.51
N PHE A 18 -5.28 9.56 -4.72
CA PHE A 18 -4.96 8.48 -3.81
C PHE A 18 -4.45 7.28 -4.59
N ALA A 19 -3.43 6.61 -4.06
CA ALA A 19 -2.91 5.39 -4.65
C ALA A 19 -2.54 4.37 -3.56
N VAL A 20 -2.63 3.10 -3.91
CA VAL A 20 -2.09 1.98 -3.15
C VAL A 20 -1.22 1.17 -4.09
N TRP A 21 0.04 0.99 -3.71
CA TRP A 21 0.98 0.11 -4.41
C TRP A 21 1.79 -0.68 -3.39
N ARG A 22 2.39 -1.78 -3.82
CA ARG A 22 3.21 -2.62 -2.94
C ARG A 22 4.55 -2.95 -3.56
N SER A 23 5.53 -3.20 -2.69
CA SER A 23 6.86 -3.66 -3.08
C SER A 23 7.24 -4.91 -2.28
N PRO A 24 8.02 -5.84 -2.87
CA PRO A 24 8.50 -7.01 -2.14
C PRO A 24 9.52 -6.61 -1.06
N ASP A 25 9.49 -7.34 0.06
CA ASP A 25 10.40 -7.23 1.20
C ASP A 25 10.86 -8.63 1.65
N ASP A 26 11.84 -8.73 2.57
CA ASP A 26 12.45 -9.99 3.02
C ASP A 26 11.42 -11.04 3.50
N GLU A 27 10.30 -10.59 4.09
CA GLU A 27 9.26 -11.46 4.66
C GLU A 27 7.93 -11.46 3.89
N GLY A 28 7.78 -10.65 2.83
CA GLY A 28 6.52 -10.54 2.10
C GLY A 28 6.42 -9.26 1.26
N PHE A 29 5.40 -8.44 1.53
CA PHE A 29 5.19 -7.16 0.86
C PHE A 29 5.03 -6.02 1.87
N ILE A 30 5.52 -4.84 1.48
CA ILE A 30 5.17 -3.57 2.10
C ILE A 30 4.16 -2.87 1.21
N TYR A 31 3.03 -2.47 1.80
CA TYR A 31 1.98 -1.70 1.15
C TYR A 31 2.19 -0.22 1.42
N HIS A 32 2.08 0.58 0.37
CA HIS A 32 2.25 2.02 0.36
C HIS A 32 0.91 2.66 0.02
N VAL A 33 0.29 3.34 0.99
CA VAL A 33 -0.97 4.07 0.80
C VAL A 33 -0.67 5.55 0.71
N GLU A 34 -0.80 6.12 -0.48
CA GLU A 34 -0.57 7.53 -0.76
C GLU A 34 -1.87 8.33 -0.58
N LEU A 35 -1.84 9.26 0.36
CA LEU A 35 -2.95 10.14 0.77
C LEU A 35 -2.65 11.59 0.42
N GLY A 36 -2.20 11.84 -0.80
CA GLY A 36 -1.77 13.16 -1.28
C GLY A 36 -0.46 13.62 -0.64
N SER A 37 -0.51 14.16 0.58
CA SER A 37 0.67 14.71 1.27
C SER A 37 1.32 13.75 2.26
N ILE A 38 0.69 12.60 2.51
CA ILE A 38 1.14 11.58 3.48
C ILE A 38 1.17 10.23 2.78
N THR A 39 2.20 9.44 3.05
CA THR A 39 2.26 8.03 2.65
C THR A 39 2.34 7.16 3.89
N LEU A 40 1.46 6.16 3.98
CA LEU A 40 1.55 5.12 5.01
C LEU A 40 2.28 3.91 4.43
N HIS A 41 3.20 3.36 5.23
CA HIS A 41 3.91 2.12 4.93
C HIS A 41 3.42 1.07 5.92
N LEU A 42 2.90 -0.04 5.41
CA LEU A 42 2.31 -1.10 6.20
C LEU A 42 2.95 -2.43 5.81
N ALA A 43 3.42 -3.18 6.81
CA ALA A 43 3.78 -4.58 6.60
C ALA A 43 2.54 -5.41 6.23
N SER A 44 2.76 -6.63 5.75
CA SER A 44 1.65 -7.48 5.28
C SER A 44 0.58 -7.71 6.36
N ASP A 45 0.96 -8.01 7.61
CA ASP A 45 0.00 -8.16 8.72
C ASP A 45 -0.74 -6.84 9.06
N GLU A 46 -0.03 -5.71 9.03
CA GLU A 46 -0.62 -4.39 9.31
C GLU A 46 -1.60 -3.97 8.20
N TRP A 47 -1.32 -4.37 6.96
CA TRP A 47 -2.19 -4.13 5.82
C TRP A 47 -3.51 -4.90 5.94
N GLU A 48 -3.46 -6.16 6.37
CA GLU A 48 -4.67 -6.97 6.60
C GLU A 48 -5.57 -6.34 7.67
N GLU A 49 -5.02 -5.98 8.83
CA GLU A 49 -5.75 -5.30 9.90
C GLU A 49 -6.30 -3.93 9.45
N PHE A 50 -5.56 -3.20 8.61
CA PHE A 50 -6.02 -1.93 8.05
C PHE A 50 -7.24 -2.13 7.12
N LEU A 51 -7.24 -3.16 6.27
CA LEU A 51 -8.38 -3.47 5.42
C LEU A 51 -9.61 -3.88 6.24
N GLU A 52 -9.43 -4.65 7.30
CA GLU A 52 -10.51 -4.99 8.24
C GLU A 52 -11.10 -3.72 8.87
N LEU A 53 -10.26 -2.81 9.39
CA LEU A 53 -10.71 -1.53 9.93
C LEU A 53 -11.51 -0.70 8.92
N MET A 54 -11.03 -0.60 7.68
CA MET A 54 -11.71 0.16 6.61
C MET A 54 -13.05 -0.47 6.23
N SER A 55 -13.11 -1.81 6.15
CA SER A 55 -14.35 -2.55 5.93
C SER A 55 -15.36 -2.26 7.04
N ASP A 56 -14.93 -2.34 8.29
CA ASP A 56 -15.73 -2.07 9.48
C ASP A 56 -16.26 -0.63 9.52
N ALA A 57 -15.44 0.34 9.12
CA ALA A 57 -15.82 1.75 9.04
C ALA A 57 -16.85 2.01 7.92
N ASN A 58 -16.74 1.29 6.80
CA ASN A 58 -17.66 1.39 5.69
C ASN A 58 -19.04 0.76 6.00
N ASP A 59 -19.08 -0.35 6.74
CA ASP A 59 -20.34 -1.01 7.13
C ASP A 59 -21.14 -0.22 8.18
N LYS A 60 -20.46 0.60 8.98
CA LYS A 60 -21.07 1.47 10.02
C LYS A 60 -21.56 2.82 9.50
N SER A 61 -21.46 3.10 8.20
CA SER A 61 -21.83 4.39 7.57
C SER A 61 -23.23 4.42 6.96
#